data_AF-A0A954JHL9-F1
#
_entry.id   AF-A0A954JHL9-F1
#
_cell.length_a   1.000
_cell.length_b   1.000
_cell.length_c   1.000
_cell.angle_alpha   90.00
_cell.angle_beta   90.00
_cell.angle_gamma   90.00
#
_symmetry.space_group_name_H-M   'P 1'
#
loop_
_entity.id
_entity.type
_entity.pdbx_description
1 polymer ?
#
loop_
_entity_poly.entity_id
_entity_poly.type
_entity_poly.pdbx_seq_one_letter_code
_entity_poly.pdbx_strand_id
1 'polypeptide(L)'
;MILIDSNQYLELYRVVAGRQMLDPLREVSARIFITSQIVDEVQRNKLDVASRFLKCQLDSIGLKSVGIPTHLLDGSPEELAQLQQKCITLRNDASNLRKELQATIDRTLTKISRSEDDVSLALAGLFGTALWPSCDELKRAFDRKQRGNPPGKKNDPLGDQITWEQFLDHSIGRPDLWIISNDSDYLISSENSVFLNPFLQSELQFRCGDDRKVYCFNNLVAGIRHFVEKTGIGQGSMPTPEQLDELERQFIANHFCSGLWLSTANESHPMTYSCGQWTCPLGSISITKNRVTFEGITYPIQSLNPFWVRFCHNGTEYEVTE
;
A
#
# COMPACT_ATOMS: atom_id res chain seq x y z
N MET A 1 14.87 9.43 -14.48
CA MET A 1 15.01 8.00 -14.08
C MET A 1 14.18 7.81 -12.83
N ILE A 2 13.50 6.67 -12.68
CA ILE A 2 12.54 6.44 -11.59
C ILE A 2 13.06 5.31 -10.70
N LEU A 3 13.29 5.56 -9.42
CA LEU A 3 13.45 4.53 -8.40
C LEU A 3 12.11 4.28 -7.74
N ILE A 4 11.70 3.02 -7.71
CA ILE A 4 10.46 2.57 -7.07
C ILE A 4 10.84 1.51 -6.04
N ASP A 5 10.47 1.77 -4.80
CA ASP A 5 10.64 0.87 -3.67
C ASP A 5 9.86 -0.45 -3.87
N SER A 6 10.41 -1.57 -3.37
CA SER A 6 9.81 -2.91 -3.42
C SER A 6 8.38 -2.90 -2.88
N ASN A 7 8.13 -2.17 -1.79
CA ASN A 7 6.82 -2.09 -1.16
C ASN A 7 5.77 -1.50 -2.09
N GLN A 8 6.13 -0.55 -2.95
CA GLN A 8 5.20 0.04 -3.92
C GLN A 8 4.74 -0.96 -4.98
N TYR A 9 5.56 -1.94 -5.34
CA TYR A 9 5.14 -3.04 -6.21
C TYR A 9 4.23 -4.04 -5.47
N LEU A 10 4.53 -4.31 -4.20
CA LEU A 10 3.71 -5.20 -3.36
C LEU A 10 2.30 -4.65 -3.15
N GLU A 11 2.15 -3.32 -3.13
CA GLU A 11 0.85 -2.66 -3.05
C GLU A 11 -0.08 -3.04 -4.22
N LEU A 12 0.44 -3.39 -5.42
CA LEU A 12 -0.38 -3.86 -6.54
C LEU A 12 -1.14 -5.17 -6.23
N TYR A 13 -0.67 -5.95 -5.26
CA TYR A 13 -1.34 -7.16 -4.76
C TYR A 13 -2.34 -6.87 -3.63
N ARG A 14 -2.41 -5.63 -3.13
CA ARG A 14 -3.27 -5.18 -2.02
C ARG A 14 -4.41 -4.28 -2.46
N VAL A 15 -4.76 -4.25 -3.74
CA VAL A 15 -5.73 -3.29 -4.28
C VAL A 15 -6.70 -3.97 -5.25
N VAL A 16 -7.97 -3.56 -5.25
CA VAL A 16 -9.00 -4.13 -6.12
C VAL A 16 -8.84 -3.62 -7.55
N ALA A 17 -8.54 -2.34 -7.72
CA ALA A 17 -8.39 -1.69 -9.02
C ALA A 17 -6.93 -1.64 -9.55
N GLY A 18 -5.99 -2.38 -8.96
CA GLY A 18 -4.55 -2.29 -9.27
C GLY A 18 -4.17 -2.59 -10.72
N ARG A 19 -5.01 -3.36 -11.43
CA ARG A 19 -4.83 -3.69 -12.85
C ARG A 19 -4.64 -2.45 -13.73
N GLN A 20 -5.27 -1.32 -13.36
CA GLN A 20 -5.23 -0.08 -14.11
C GLN A 20 -3.82 0.53 -14.21
N MET A 21 -2.90 0.18 -13.30
CA MET A 21 -1.52 0.68 -13.32
C MET A 21 -0.55 -0.21 -14.11
N LEU A 22 -0.97 -1.41 -14.54
CA LEU A 22 -0.06 -2.34 -15.20
C LEU A 22 0.41 -1.84 -16.57
N ASP A 23 -0.47 -1.25 -17.37
CA ASP A 23 -0.12 -0.69 -18.68
C ASP A 23 0.72 0.59 -18.56
N PRO A 24 0.37 1.58 -17.69
CA PRO A 24 1.26 2.72 -17.39
C PRO A 24 2.68 2.30 -16.99
N LEU A 25 2.81 1.32 -16.08
CA LEU A 25 4.12 0.82 -15.66
C LEU A 25 4.90 0.17 -16.80
N ARG A 26 4.20 -0.56 -17.68
CA ARG A 26 4.82 -1.15 -18.86
C ARG A 26 5.35 -0.08 -19.82
N GLU A 27 4.60 0.98 -20.08
CA GLU A 27 5.00 2.05 -21.01
C GLU A 27 6.19 2.86 -20.50
N VAL A 28 6.30 3.07 -19.19
CA VAL A 28 7.43 3.81 -18.60
C VAL A 28 8.59 2.90 -18.15
N SER A 29 8.49 1.59 -18.34
CA SER A 29 9.44 0.57 -17.85
C SER A 29 10.90 0.87 -18.17
N ALA A 30 11.21 1.35 -19.38
CA ALA A 30 12.56 1.72 -19.81
C ALA A 30 13.19 2.90 -19.03
N ARG A 31 12.40 3.59 -18.20
CA ARG A 31 12.83 4.71 -17.36
C ARG A 31 12.90 4.34 -15.88
N ILE A 32 12.37 3.18 -15.51
CA ILE A 32 12.40 2.64 -14.15
C ILE A 32 13.75 1.95 -13.93
N PHE A 33 14.44 2.35 -12.87
CA PHE A 33 15.63 1.72 -12.37
C PHE A 33 15.25 0.59 -11.40
N ILE A 34 15.74 -0.62 -11.67
CA ILE A 34 15.38 -1.83 -10.91
C ILE A 34 16.63 -2.61 -10.59
N THR A 35 16.71 -3.05 -9.34
CA THR A 35 17.80 -3.89 -8.82
C THR A 35 17.29 -5.32 -8.60
N SER A 36 18.20 -6.29 -8.62
CA SER A 36 17.85 -7.67 -8.26
C SER A 36 17.27 -7.76 -6.83
N GLN A 37 17.72 -6.89 -5.93
CA GLN A 37 17.21 -6.81 -4.56
C GLN A 37 15.71 -6.46 -4.51
N ILE A 38 15.25 -5.47 -5.30
CA ILE A 38 13.83 -5.13 -5.39
C ILE A 38 13.02 -6.34 -5.88
N VAL A 39 13.53 -7.03 -6.90
CA VAL A 39 12.87 -8.22 -7.46
C VAL A 39 12.75 -9.32 -6.40
N ASP A 40 13.84 -9.67 -5.74
CA ASP A 40 13.88 -10.73 -4.72
C ASP A 40 12.93 -10.45 -3.56
N GLU A 41 12.81 -9.18 -3.17
CA GLU A 41 11.89 -8.76 -2.12
C GLU A 41 10.43 -8.91 -2.52
N VAL A 42 10.08 -8.47 -3.74
CA VAL A 42 8.72 -8.63 -4.26
C VAL A 42 8.39 -10.11 -4.39
N GLN A 43 9.30 -10.94 -4.93
CA GLN A 43 9.07 -12.38 -5.09
C GLN A 43 8.88 -13.09 -3.74
N ARG A 44 9.67 -12.73 -2.72
CA ARG A 44 9.58 -13.30 -1.38
C ARG A 44 8.25 -12.97 -0.68
N ASN A 45 7.74 -11.76 -0.89
CA ASN A 45 6.63 -11.23 -0.07
C ASN A 45 5.26 -11.27 -0.77
N LYS A 46 5.18 -11.29 -2.11
CA LYS A 46 3.92 -11.11 -2.85
C LYS A 46 2.79 -12.10 -2.46
N LEU A 47 3.13 -13.36 -2.20
CA LEU A 47 2.13 -14.38 -1.88
C LEU A 47 1.51 -14.14 -0.50
N ASP A 48 2.34 -13.85 0.49
CA ASP A 48 1.91 -13.56 1.85
C ASP A 48 1.06 -12.29 1.90
N VAL A 49 1.51 -11.24 1.20
CA VAL A 49 0.78 -9.98 1.03
C VAL A 49 -0.60 -10.21 0.40
N ALA A 50 -0.66 -10.90 -0.73
CA ALA A 50 -1.92 -11.18 -1.41
C ALA A 50 -2.85 -12.06 -0.55
N SER A 51 -2.30 -13.05 0.14
CA SER A 51 -3.06 -13.95 1.03
C SER A 51 -3.75 -13.18 2.15
N ARG A 52 -3.03 -12.28 2.83
CA ARG A 52 -3.59 -11.43 3.89
C ARG A 52 -4.70 -10.53 3.35
N PHE A 53 -4.44 -9.85 2.24
CA PHE A 53 -5.42 -8.96 1.61
C PHE A 53 -6.71 -9.71 1.22
N LEU A 54 -6.59 -10.82 0.48
CA LEU A 54 -7.72 -11.60 0.00
C LEU A 54 -8.52 -12.25 1.15
N LYS A 55 -7.84 -12.67 2.22
CA LYS A 55 -8.51 -13.15 3.43
C LYS A 55 -9.37 -12.06 4.08
N CYS A 56 -8.87 -10.83 4.17
CA CYS A 56 -9.64 -9.70 4.69
C CYS A 56 -10.88 -9.43 3.83
N GLN A 57 -10.73 -9.47 2.49
CA GLN A 57 -11.85 -9.32 1.57
C GLN A 57 -12.89 -10.43 1.78
N LEU A 58 -12.44 -11.68 1.95
CA LEU A 58 -13.34 -12.79 2.21
C LEU A 58 -14.08 -12.65 3.54
N ASP A 59 -13.39 -12.27 4.61
CA ASP A 59 -13.96 -12.10 5.95
C ASP A 59 -15.00 -10.98 6.01
N SER A 60 -14.94 -10.01 5.11
CA SER A 60 -15.98 -8.99 4.94
C SER A 60 -17.31 -9.54 4.41
N ILE A 61 -17.29 -10.72 3.76
CA ILE A 61 -18.49 -11.39 3.24
C ILE A 61 -19.06 -12.32 4.31
N GLY A 62 -19.97 -11.78 5.12
CA GLY A 62 -20.72 -12.53 6.12
C GLY A 62 -21.90 -11.76 6.69
N LEU A 63 -23.06 -12.42 6.74
CA LEU A 63 -24.21 -11.94 7.53
C LEU A 63 -24.19 -12.65 8.88
N LYS A 64 -24.16 -11.88 9.97
CA LYS A 64 -24.44 -12.43 11.30
C LYS A 64 -25.84 -13.03 11.29
N SER A 65 -26.03 -14.11 12.05
CA SER A 65 -27.33 -14.76 12.20
C SER A 65 -28.36 -13.76 12.72
N VAL A 66 -29.28 -13.30 11.87
CA VAL A 66 -30.44 -12.52 12.31
C VAL A 66 -31.59 -13.49 12.57
N GLY A 67 -31.79 -13.84 13.83
CA GLY A 67 -33.02 -14.51 14.26
C GLY A 67 -34.10 -13.46 14.41
N ILE A 68 -35.22 -13.61 13.70
CA ILE A 68 -36.36 -12.71 13.85
C ILE A 68 -37.19 -13.19 15.04
N PRO A 69 -37.32 -12.43 16.14
CA PRO A 69 -38.16 -12.80 17.26
C PRO A 69 -39.61 -12.52 16.87
N THR A 70 -40.21 -13.43 16.09
CA THR A 70 -41.56 -13.24 15.52
C THR A 70 -42.64 -12.99 16.58
N HIS A 71 -42.44 -13.45 17.82
CA HIS A 71 -43.35 -13.21 18.94
C HIS A 71 -43.24 -11.81 19.57
N LEU A 72 -42.24 -11.01 19.20
CA LEU A 72 -42.00 -9.64 19.69
C LEU A 72 -42.32 -8.56 18.64
N LEU A 73 -42.69 -8.96 17.42
CA LEU A 73 -42.90 -8.05 16.31
C LEU A 73 -44.39 -7.96 15.97
N ASP A 74 -44.87 -6.74 15.79
CA ASP A 74 -46.20 -6.48 15.25
C ASP A 74 -46.20 -6.84 13.76
N GLY A 75 -47.09 -7.75 13.36
CA GLY A 75 -47.24 -8.20 11.99
C GLY A 75 -48.12 -9.44 11.90
N SER A 76 -48.70 -9.68 10.73
CA SER A 76 -49.41 -10.95 10.50
C SER A 76 -48.42 -12.12 10.53
N PRO A 77 -48.87 -13.34 10.93
CA PRO A 77 -48.03 -14.53 10.87
C PRO A 77 -47.41 -14.77 9.48
N GLU A 78 -48.13 -14.40 8.42
CA GLU A 78 -47.71 -14.54 7.03
C GLU A 78 -46.57 -13.58 6.68
N GLU A 79 -46.68 -12.30 7.07
CA GLU A 79 -45.62 -11.30 6.86
C GLU A 79 -44.34 -11.67 7.63
N LEU A 80 -44.47 -12.11 8.87
CA LEU A 80 -43.34 -12.51 9.71
C LEU A 80 -42.64 -13.77 9.17
N ALA A 81 -43.41 -14.74 8.66
CA ALA A 81 -42.87 -15.93 8.00
C ALA A 81 -42.12 -15.56 6.70
N GLN A 82 -42.67 -14.64 5.90
CA GLN A 82 -42.00 -14.15 4.68
C GLN A 82 -40.69 -13.43 5.00
N LEU A 83 -40.68 -12.58 6.03
CA LEU A 83 -39.48 -11.86 6.44
C LEU A 83 -38.40 -12.82 6.95
N GLN A 84 -38.78 -13.82 7.76
CA GLN A 84 -37.87 -14.86 8.22
C GLN A 84 -37.29 -15.65 7.05
N GLN A 85 -38.11 -16.01 6.07
CA GLN A 85 -37.66 -16.71 4.87
C GLN A 85 -36.66 -15.86 4.05
N LYS A 86 -36.91 -14.55 3.90
CA LYS A 86 -35.97 -13.63 3.23
C LYS A 86 -34.61 -13.59 3.93
N CYS A 87 -34.60 -13.52 5.27
CA CYS A 87 -33.35 -13.56 6.05
C CYS A 87 -32.59 -14.88 5.86
N ILE A 88 -33.29 -16.01 5.80
CA ILE A 88 -32.68 -17.33 5.53
C ILE A 88 -32.08 -17.36 4.11
N THR A 89 -32.83 -16.89 3.10
CA THR A 89 -32.35 -16.85 1.71
C THR A 89 -31.10 -15.99 1.58
N LEU A 90 -31.11 -14.74 2.10
CA LEU A 90 -29.94 -13.85 2.07
C LEU A 90 -28.71 -14.47 2.72
N ARG A 91 -28.90 -15.19 3.83
CA ARG A 91 -27.82 -15.90 4.51
C ARG A 91 -27.23 -17.01 3.65
N ASN A 92 -28.09 -17.79 3.00
CA ASN A 92 -27.65 -18.87 2.12
C ASN A 92 -26.91 -18.32 0.91
N ASP A 93 -27.40 -17.23 0.31
CA ASP A 93 -26.75 -16.55 -0.81
C ASP A 93 -25.37 -16.00 -0.41
N ALA A 94 -25.27 -15.35 0.74
CA ALA A 94 -23.99 -14.86 1.28
C ALA A 94 -23.00 -16.02 1.55
N SER A 95 -23.49 -17.15 2.09
CA SER A 95 -22.69 -18.35 2.33
C SER A 95 -22.19 -18.99 1.03
N ASN A 96 -23.04 -19.06 0.01
CA ASN A 96 -22.67 -19.59 -1.30
C ASN A 96 -21.64 -18.69 -1.98
N LEU A 97 -21.87 -17.37 -2.00
CA LEU A 97 -20.93 -16.39 -2.53
C LEU A 97 -19.57 -16.49 -1.83
N ARG A 98 -19.55 -16.62 -0.49
CA ARG A 98 -18.31 -16.80 0.27
C ARG A 98 -17.54 -18.04 -0.18
N LYS A 99 -18.23 -19.17 -0.43
CA LYS A 99 -17.58 -20.40 -0.94
C LYS A 99 -17.02 -20.23 -2.34
N GLU A 100 -17.77 -19.59 -3.24
CA GLU A 100 -17.33 -19.31 -4.61
C GLU A 100 -16.11 -18.37 -4.62
N LEU A 101 -16.13 -17.35 -3.76
CA LEU A 101 -15.01 -16.43 -3.61
C LEU A 101 -13.79 -17.13 -3.03
N GLN A 102 -13.94 -17.95 -1.97
CA GLN A 102 -12.83 -18.74 -1.40
C GLN A 102 -12.17 -19.61 -2.47
N ALA A 103 -12.94 -20.35 -3.26
CA ALA A 103 -12.40 -21.19 -4.33
C ALA A 103 -11.64 -20.36 -5.39
N THR A 104 -12.13 -19.15 -5.68
CA THR A 104 -11.45 -18.21 -6.59
C THR A 104 -10.16 -17.66 -5.98
N ILE A 105 -10.16 -17.34 -4.69
CA ILE A 105 -8.98 -16.91 -3.93
C ILE A 105 -7.92 -17.99 -3.95
N ASP A 106 -8.26 -19.24 -3.64
CA ASP A 106 -7.30 -20.37 -3.57
C ASP A 106 -6.60 -20.59 -4.92
N ARG A 107 -7.39 -20.54 -6.02
CA ARG A 107 -6.85 -20.61 -7.38
C ARG A 107 -5.96 -19.41 -7.71
N THR A 108 -6.33 -18.22 -7.26
CA THR A 108 -5.55 -16.98 -7.48
C THR A 108 -4.24 -17.01 -6.71
N LEU A 109 -4.24 -17.42 -5.45
CA LEU A 109 -3.03 -17.59 -4.64
C LEU A 109 -2.10 -18.65 -5.24
N THR A 110 -2.65 -19.73 -5.80
CA THR A 110 -1.86 -20.72 -6.54
C THR A 110 -1.15 -20.09 -7.74
N LYS A 111 -1.86 -19.26 -8.53
CA LYS A 111 -1.25 -18.51 -9.65
C LYS A 111 -0.17 -17.54 -9.16
N ILE A 112 -0.43 -16.79 -8.09
CA ILE A 112 0.54 -15.85 -7.50
C ILE A 112 1.80 -16.57 -7.04
N SER A 113 1.67 -17.73 -6.38
CA SER A 113 2.82 -18.53 -5.94
C SER A 113 3.71 -19.00 -7.10
N ARG A 114 3.15 -19.11 -8.31
CA ARG A 114 3.85 -19.53 -9.53
C ARG A 114 4.20 -18.36 -10.44
N SER A 115 3.87 -17.13 -10.05
CA SER A 115 4.03 -15.93 -10.89
C SER A 115 3.20 -15.96 -12.19
N GLU A 116 2.07 -16.65 -12.19
CA GLU A 116 1.18 -16.84 -13.35
C GLU A 116 -0.04 -15.89 -13.35
N ASP A 117 -0.16 -15.03 -12.34
CA ASP A 117 -1.19 -14.01 -12.26
C ASP A 117 -0.83 -12.76 -13.10
N ASP A 118 -1.84 -11.97 -13.46
CA ASP A 118 -1.68 -10.80 -14.33
C ASP A 118 -0.68 -9.76 -13.78
N VAL A 119 -0.61 -9.56 -12.45
CA VAL A 119 0.32 -8.61 -11.83
C VAL A 119 1.74 -9.16 -11.94
N SER A 120 1.96 -10.42 -11.57
CA SER A 120 3.28 -11.06 -11.71
C SER A 120 3.77 -11.07 -13.15
N LEU A 121 2.91 -11.37 -14.12
CA LEU A 121 3.27 -11.38 -15.54
C LEU A 121 3.62 -9.97 -16.06
N ALA A 122 2.88 -8.95 -15.64
CA ALA A 122 3.19 -7.56 -16.00
C ALA A 122 4.53 -7.11 -15.40
N LEU A 123 4.77 -7.43 -14.12
CA LEU A 123 6.03 -7.10 -13.44
C LEU A 123 7.21 -7.91 -13.97
N ALA A 124 7.02 -9.13 -14.48
CA ALA A 124 8.11 -9.94 -15.02
C ALA A 124 8.83 -9.26 -16.19
N GLY A 125 8.09 -8.59 -17.08
CA GLY A 125 8.69 -7.83 -18.19
C GLY A 125 9.54 -6.65 -17.71
N LEU A 126 9.09 -6.01 -16.63
CA LEU A 126 9.79 -4.90 -15.99
C LEU A 126 11.03 -5.40 -15.21
N PHE A 127 10.89 -6.49 -14.44
CA PHE A 127 11.96 -7.08 -13.64
C PHE A 127 13.03 -7.78 -14.48
N GLY A 128 12.74 -8.09 -15.75
CA GLY A 128 13.73 -8.62 -16.68
C GLY A 128 14.94 -7.69 -16.92
N THR A 129 14.84 -6.39 -16.59
CA THR A 129 15.94 -5.43 -16.69
C THR A 129 16.66 -5.19 -15.37
N ALA A 130 16.42 -6.01 -14.34
CA ALA A 130 16.99 -5.84 -13.02
C ALA A 130 18.53 -5.94 -13.03
N LEU A 131 19.17 -5.02 -12.33
CA LEU A 131 20.61 -4.90 -12.24
C LEU A 131 21.15 -5.58 -10.98
N TRP A 132 22.18 -6.41 -11.16
CA TRP A 132 22.93 -6.99 -10.05
C TRP A 132 23.95 -5.98 -9.52
N PRO A 133 24.18 -5.95 -8.20
CA PRO A 133 25.19 -5.07 -7.63
C PRO A 133 26.60 -5.57 -7.95
N SER A 134 27.49 -4.63 -8.26
CA SER A 134 28.92 -4.84 -8.34
C SER A 134 29.55 -5.03 -6.96
N CYS A 135 30.77 -5.57 -6.91
CA CYS A 135 31.50 -5.73 -5.66
C CYS A 135 31.74 -4.40 -4.92
N ASP A 136 31.95 -3.30 -5.66
CA ASP A 136 32.16 -1.98 -5.07
C ASP A 136 30.86 -1.40 -4.49
N GLU A 137 29.73 -1.57 -5.18
CA GLU A 137 28.41 -1.18 -4.66
C GLU A 137 28.07 -1.98 -3.39
N LEU A 138 28.32 -3.29 -3.37
CA LEU A 138 28.13 -4.13 -2.18
C LEU A 138 29.01 -3.66 -1.00
N LYS A 139 30.27 -3.32 -1.26
CA LYS A 139 31.19 -2.86 -0.22
C LYS A 139 30.74 -1.51 0.35
N ARG A 140 30.35 -0.56 -0.49
CA ARG A 140 29.84 0.74 -0.03
C ARG A 140 28.53 0.59 0.74
N ALA A 141 27.64 -0.31 0.32
CA ALA A 141 26.40 -0.61 1.02
C ALA A 141 26.69 -1.17 2.42
N PHE A 142 27.68 -2.06 2.54
CA PHE A 142 28.14 -2.57 3.83
C PHE A 142 28.70 -1.45 4.71
N ASP A 143 29.59 -0.62 4.18
CA ASP A 143 30.18 0.51 4.90
C ASP A 143 29.11 1.52 5.36
N ARG A 144 28.12 1.81 4.51
CA ARG A 144 26.93 2.64 4.82
C ARG A 144 26.20 2.10 6.04
N LYS A 145 25.89 0.79 6.03
CA LYS A 145 25.21 0.13 7.15
C LYS A 145 26.03 0.20 8.44
N GLN A 146 27.34 -0.01 8.39
CA GLN A 146 28.21 0.07 9.58
C GLN A 146 28.25 1.48 10.19
N ARG A 147 28.13 2.51 9.35
CA ARG A 147 28.07 3.91 9.80
C ARG A 147 26.69 4.33 10.32
N GLY A 148 25.66 3.54 10.07
CA GLY A 148 24.27 3.90 10.39
C GLY A 148 23.72 4.98 9.47
N ASN A 149 24.24 5.08 8.25
CA ASN A 149 23.76 6.02 7.26
C ASN A 149 22.50 5.44 6.58
N PRO A 150 21.44 6.24 6.35
CA PRO A 150 20.25 5.79 5.63
C PRO A 150 20.58 5.46 4.16
N PRO A 151 19.74 4.72 3.42
CA PRO A 151 18.53 4.07 3.92
C PRO A 151 18.80 2.74 4.62
N GLY A 152 17.84 2.28 5.42
CA GLY A 152 17.85 1.01 6.16
C GLY A 152 18.46 1.12 7.56
N LYS A 153 18.10 0.17 8.44
CA LYS A 153 18.51 0.17 9.86
C LYS A 153 19.63 -0.83 10.14
N LYS A 154 20.25 -0.68 11.31
CA LYS A 154 21.38 -1.53 11.76
C LYS A 154 21.05 -3.03 11.75
N ASN A 155 19.82 -3.39 12.08
CA ASN A 155 19.38 -4.78 12.18
C ASN A 155 18.78 -5.32 10.87
N ASP A 156 18.51 -4.45 9.90
CA ASP A 156 17.83 -4.84 8.66
C ASP A 156 18.81 -5.53 7.70
N PRO A 157 18.34 -6.39 6.80
CA PRO A 157 19.16 -6.87 5.68
C PRO A 157 19.77 -5.71 4.88
N LEU A 158 20.82 -5.99 4.09
CA LEU A 158 21.54 -4.94 3.33
C LEU A 158 20.76 -4.37 2.13
N GLY A 159 19.46 -4.65 2.03
CA GLY A 159 18.69 -4.48 0.80
C GLY A 159 18.60 -3.03 0.33
N ASP A 160 18.12 -2.15 1.20
CA ASP A 160 17.97 -0.73 0.87
C ASP A 160 19.32 -0.06 0.62
N GLN A 161 20.34 -0.42 1.39
CA GLN A 161 21.69 0.12 1.20
C GLN A 161 22.23 -0.26 -0.18
N ILE A 162 22.07 -1.51 -0.61
CA ILE A 162 22.51 -1.97 -1.94
C ILE A 162 21.77 -1.20 -3.04
N THR A 163 20.44 -1.12 -2.93
CA THR A 163 19.60 -0.45 -3.93
C THR A 163 19.99 1.01 -4.08
N TRP A 164 20.23 1.70 -2.97
CA TRP A 164 20.65 3.10 -3.00
C TRP A 164 22.05 3.29 -3.61
N GLU A 165 23.04 2.46 -3.26
CA GLU A 165 24.38 2.58 -3.83
C GLU A 165 24.39 2.38 -5.35
N GLN A 166 23.61 1.42 -5.85
CA GLN A 166 23.43 1.22 -7.29
C GLN A 166 22.68 2.39 -7.93
N PHE A 167 21.63 2.90 -7.28
CA PHE A 167 20.87 4.04 -7.77
C PHE A 167 21.73 5.29 -7.90
N LEU A 168 22.60 5.56 -6.92
CA LEU A 168 23.54 6.67 -6.97
C LEU A 168 24.46 6.56 -8.20
N ASP A 169 24.90 5.35 -8.57
CA ASP A 169 25.80 5.12 -9.72
C ASP A 169 25.07 5.41 -11.04
N HIS A 170 23.87 4.86 -11.17
CA HIS A 170 23.06 4.98 -12.39
C HIS A 170 22.39 6.35 -12.53
N SER A 171 22.42 7.14 -11.47
CA SER A 171 21.95 8.52 -11.48
C SER A 171 22.93 9.45 -12.18
N ILE A 172 24.21 9.11 -12.31
CA ILE A 172 25.21 9.98 -12.97
C ILE A 172 24.74 10.32 -14.40
N GLY A 173 24.90 11.59 -14.80
CA GLY A 173 24.37 12.13 -16.07
C GLY A 173 22.84 12.24 -16.24
N ARG A 174 22.00 11.89 -15.26
CA ARG A 174 20.53 11.99 -15.34
C ARG A 174 19.97 13.34 -14.83
N PRO A 175 19.30 14.15 -15.65
CA PRO A 175 18.87 15.50 -15.25
C PRO A 175 17.77 15.49 -14.17
N ASP A 176 16.79 14.59 -14.32
CA ASP A 176 15.64 14.47 -13.42
C ASP A 176 15.55 13.05 -12.83
N LEU A 177 15.31 12.99 -11.52
CA LEU A 177 15.17 11.76 -10.73
C LEU A 177 13.81 11.73 -10.04
N TRP A 178 13.17 10.58 -10.04
CA TRP A 178 11.94 10.31 -9.31
C TRP A 178 12.22 9.23 -8.29
N ILE A 179 11.82 9.44 -7.05
CA ILE A 179 11.94 8.47 -5.96
C ILE A 179 10.54 8.23 -5.41
N ILE A 180 10.06 7.00 -5.54
CA ILE A 180 8.74 6.57 -5.11
C ILE A 180 8.93 5.53 -4.00
N SER A 181 8.66 5.93 -2.76
CA SER A 181 8.79 5.07 -1.57
C SER A 181 7.91 5.59 -0.45
N ASN A 182 7.42 4.72 0.42
CA ASN A 182 6.75 5.14 1.66
C ASN A 182 7.66 4.99 2.89
N ASP A 183 8.93 4.65 2.69
CA ASP A 183 9.90 4.44 3.75
C ASP A 183 10.47 5.79 4.23
N SER A 184 10.41 5.99 5.54
CA SER A 184 10.96 7.15 6.23
C SER A 184 12.48 7.28 6.10
N ASP A 185 13.17 6.18 5.83
CA ASP A 185 14.62 6.18 5.61
C ASP A 185 14.96 6.88 4.29
N TYR A 186 14.09 6.77 3.28
CA TYR A 186 14.19 7.51 2.03
C TYR A 186 13.54 8.89 2.11
N LEU A 187 12.29 8.98 2.57
CA LEU A 187 11.49 10.18 2.42
C LEU A 187 11.05 10.77 3.77
N ILE A 188 11.10 12.10 3.86
CA ILE A 188 10.53 12.85 4.97
C ILE A 188 9.25 13.52 4.49
N SER A 189 8.13 13.15 5.10
CA SER A 189 6.82 13.74 4.79
C SER A 189 6.45 14.85 5.78
N SER A 190 5.92 15.94 5.26
CA SER A 190 5.22 17.01 5.97
C SER A 190 3.75 17.03 5.49
N GLU A 191 2.89 17.79 6.17
CA GLU A 191 1.43 17.83 5.89
C GLU A 191 1.12 18.02 4.39
N ASN A 192 1.90 18.84 3.69
CA ASN A 192 1.65 19.20 2.30
C ASN A 192 2.79 18.83 1.34
N SER A 193 3.85 18.16 1.79
CA SER A 193 5.06 17.97 0.97
C SER A 193 5.85 16.73 1.35
N VAL A 194 6.48 16.11 0.36
CA VAL A 194 7.36 14.95 0.54
C VAL A 194 8.75 15.33 0.05
N PHE A 195 9.74 15.15 0.91
CA PHE A 195 11.14 15.51 0.64
C PHE A 195 12.01 14.26 0.69
N LEU A 196 13.10 14.26 -0.07
CA LEU A 196 14.15 13.27 0.10
C LEU A 196 14.84 13.53 1.45
N ASN A 197 15.23 12.45 2.15
CA ASN A 197 16.07 12.54 3.33
C ASN A 197 17.30 13.44 3.05
N PRO A 198 17.58 14.47 3.88
CA PRO A 198 18.67 15.42 3.64
C PRO A 198 20.05 14.77 3.46
N PHE A 199 20.29 13.63 4.12
CA PHE A 199 21.52 12.87 3.94
C PHE A 199 21.63 12.34 2.51
N LEU A 200 20.58 11.68 2.02
CA LEU A 200 20.49 11.13 0.67
C LEU A 200 20.52 12.22 -0.41
N GLN A 201 19.86 13.35 -0.14
CA GLN A 201 19.91 14.53 -1.02
C GLN A 201 21.33 15.07 -1.17
N SER A 202 22.08 15.17 -0.06
CA SER A 202 23.47 15.63 -0.06
C SER A 202 24.38 14.67 -0.83
N GLU A 203 24.14 13.36 -0.73
CA GLU A 203 24.89 12.35 -1.49
C GLU A 203 24.63 12.43 -2.99
N LEU A 204 23.37 12.63 -3.40
CA LEU A 204 23.04 12.84 -4.80
C LEU A 204 23.72 14.09 -5.35
N GLN A 205 23.67 15.20 -4.62
CA GLN A 205 24.35 16.44 -4.98
C GLN A 205 25.87 16.23 -5.11
N PHE A 206 26.49 15.59 -4.12
CA PHE A 206 27.92 15.33 -4.12
C PHE A 206 28.36 14.41 -5.28
N ARG A 207 27.62 13.32 -5.53
CA ARG A 207 28.00 12.32 -6.53
C ARG A 207 27.64 12.73 -7.96
N CYS A 208 26.53 13.44 -8.10
CA CYS A 208 25.89 13.65 -9.39
C CYS A 208 25.89 15.14 -9.82
N GLY A 209 26.07 16.09 -8.91
CA GLY A 209 26.06 17.55 -9.17
C GLY A 209 24.73 18.22 -8.81
N ASP A 210 24.76 19.54 -8.63
CA ASP A 210 23.68 20.34 -8.00
C ASP A 210 22.47 20.67 -8.90
N ASP A 211 22.61 20.59 -10.22
CA ASP A 211 21.56 21.06 -11.16
C ASP A 211 20.37 20.10 -11.33
N ARG A 212 20.29 19.05 -10.51
CA ARG A 212 19.32 17.95 -10.69
C ARG A 212 18.06 18.19 -9.90
N LYS A 213 16.93 17.88 -10.51
CA LYS A 213 15.65 17.91 -9.82
C LYS A 213 15.29 16.51 -9.35
N VAL A 214 15.06 16.39 -8.05
CA VAL A 214 14.60 15.16 -7.41
C VAL A 214 13.12 15.35 -7.04
N TYR A 215 12.26 14.48 -7.55
CA TYR A 215 10.83 14.46 -7.24
C TYR A 215 10.54 13.26 -6.35
N CYS A 216 9.93 13.51 -5.19
CA CYS A 216 9.64 12.48 -4.19
C CYS A 216 8.15 12.24 -4.06
N PHE A 217 7.74 10.98 -4.03
CA PHE A 217 6.34 10.59 -3.91
C PHE A 217 6.21 9.41 -2.95
N ASN A 218 5.18 9.45 -2.11
CA ASN A 218 4.90 8.41 -1.13
C ASN A 218 4.04 7.25 -1.68
N ASN A 219 3.56 7.37 -2.91
CA ASN A 219 2.76 6.34 -3.55
C ASN A 219 3.03 6.25 -5.06
N LEU A 220 2.88 5.04 -5.59
CA LEU A 220 3.11 4.68 -6.98
C LEU A 220 2.32 5.55 -7.97
N VAL A 221 1.03 5.75 -7.71
CA VAL A 221 0.11 6.44 -8.62
C VAL A 221 0.56 7.89 -8.82
N ALA A 222 0.78 8.62 -7.73
CA ALA A 222 1.19 10.02 -7.79
C ALA A 222 2.55 10.20 -8.48
N GLY A 223 3.51 9.30 -8.21
CA GLY A 223 4.84 9.37 -8.81
C GLY A 223 4.84 9.07 -10.31
N ILE A 224 4.11 8.04 -10.74
CA ILE A 224 3.98 7.73 -12.17
C ILE A 224 3.17 8.82 -12.89
N ARG A 225 2.06 9.31 -12.31
CA ARG A 225 1.29 10.43 -12.88
C ARG A 225 2.17 11.65 -13.13
N HIS A 226 2.90 12.11 -12.11
CA HIS A 226 3.77 13.27 -12.28
C HIS A 226 4.90 13.00 -13.30
N PHE A 227 5.45 11.79 -13.36
CA PHE A 227 6.44 11.44 -14.38
C PHE A 227 5.86 11.57 -15.79
N VAL A 228 4.68 11.02 -16.03
CA VAL A 228 3.98 11.07 -17.32
C VAL A 228 3.63 12.52 -17.69
N GLU A 229 3.07 13.30 -16.76
CA GLU A 229 2.74 14.72 -16.99
C GLU A 229 3.97 15.55 -17.35
N LYS A 230 5.11 15.30 -16.69
CA LYS A 230 6.33 16.05 -16.92
C LYS A 230 7.04 15.68 -18.21
N THR A 231 6.99 14.41 -18.60
CA THR A 231 7.79 13.88 -19.72
C THR A 231 7.00 13.60 -20.98
N GLY A 232 5.67 13.50 -20.90
CA GLY A 232 4.78 13.04 -21.96
C GLY A 232 4.88 11.54 -22.28
N ILE A 233 5.82 10.81 -21.65
CA ILE A 233 6.00 9.37 -21.89
C ILE A 233 4.89 8.63 -21.18
N GLY A 234 4.12 7.82 -21.92
CA GLY A 234 3.09 6.96 -21.36
C GLY A 234 1.72 7.62 -21.19
N GLN A 235 1.51 8.79 -21.79
CA GLN A 235 0.27 9.56 -21.62
C GLN A 235 -0.99 8.83 -22.11
N GLY A 236 -0.85 7.94 -23.10
CA GLY A 236 -1.97 7.20 -23.68
C GLY A 236 -2.51 6.05 -22.83
N SER A 237 -1.71 5.50 -21.90
CA SER A 237 -2.13 4.40 -21.02
C SER A 237 -2.62 4.84 -19.65
N MET A 238 -2.46 6.12 -19.31
CA MET A 238 -2.85 6.63 -18.00
C MET A 238 -4.37 6.53 -17.79
N PRO A 239 -4.82 5.98 -16.65
CA PRO A 239 -6.22 6.01 -16.25
C PRO A 239 -6.76 7.44 -16.16
N THR A 240 -8.09 7.56 -16.20
CA THR A 240 -8.78 8.84 -15.99
C THR A 240 -8.51 9.40 -14.59
N PRO A 241 -8.59 10.73 -14.38
CA PRO A 241 -8.40 11.33 -13.05
C PRO A 241 -9.26 10.69 -11.96
N GLU A 242 -10.53 10.38 -12.26
CA GLU A 242 -11.45 9.74 -11.33
C GLU A 242 -10.99 8.32 -10.94
N GLN A 243 -10.45 7.56 -11.89
CA GLN A 243 -9.88 6.24 -11.63
C GLN A 243 -8.61 6.32 -10.78
N LEU A 244 -7.76 7.32 -11.04
CA LEU A 244 -6.54 7.54 -10.27
C LEU A 244 -6.85 7.94 -8.82
N ASP A 245 -7.83 8.82 -8.61
CA ASP A 245 -8.27 9.23 -7.28
C ASP A 245 -8.84 8.07 -6.48
N GLU A 246 -9.65 7.21 -7.10
CA GLU A 246 -10.17 6.00 -6.45
C GLU A 246 -9.04 5.03 -6.12
N LEU A 247 -8.07 4.87 -7.03
CA LEU A 247 -6.95 3.97 -6.81
C LEU A 247 -6.04 4.46 -5.67
N GLU A 248 -5.74 5.77 -5.61
CA GLU A 248 -5.01 6.38 -4.50
C GLU A 248 -5.71 6.15 -3.15
N ARG A 249 -7.06 6.27 -3.11
CA ARG A 249 -7.83 5.97 -1.90
C ARG A 249 -7.70 4.52 -1.47
N GLN A 250 -7.75 3.58 -2.41
CA GLN A 250 -7.62 2.15 -2.10
C GLN A 250 -6.22 1.80 -1.58
N PHE A 251 -5.15 2.35 -2.17
CA PHE A 251 -3.79 2.15 -1.65
C PHE A 251 -3.65 2.60 -0.19
N ILE A 252 -4.25 3.74 0.18
CA ILE A 252 -4.24 4.22 1.56
C ILE A 252 -5.08 3.31 2.47
N ALA A 253 -6.29 2.96 2.05
CA ALA A 253 -7.20 2.17 2.87
C ALA A 253 -6.69 0.76 3.13
N ASN A 254 -6.05 0.14 2.13
CA ASN A 254 -5.65 -1.26 2.19
C ASN A 254 -4.27 -1.49 2.83
N HIS A 255 -3.47 -0.44 3.01
CA HIS A 255 -2.24 -0.51 3.81
C HIS A 255 -2.54 -0.98 5.24
N PHE A 256 -3.71 -0.64 5.76
CA PHE A 256 -4.16 -0.94 7.13
C PHE A 256 -4.80 -2.32 7.31
N CYS A 257 -4.92 -3.13 6.25
CA CYS A 257 -5.61 -4.44 6.28
C CYS A 257 -4.96 -5.49 7.21
N SER A 258 -3.77 -5.26 7.77
CA SER A 258 -3.03 -6.27 8.56
C SER A 258 -3.45 -6.37 10.02
N GLY A 259 -4.20 -5.40 10.55
CA GLY A 259 -4.60 -5.38 11.96
C GLY A 259 -4.41 -4.01 12.57
N LEU A 260 -5.37 -3.12 12.34
CA LEU A 260 -5.34 -1.83 13.01
C LEU A 260 -5.73 -1.99 14.48
N TRP A 261 -5.08 -1.26 15.37
CA TRP A 261 -5.48 -1.11 16.76
C TRP A 261 -5.84 0.34 17.00
N LEU A 262 -6.96 0.58 17.69
CA LEU A 262 -7.23 1.88 18.27
C LEU A 262 -6.96 1.79 19.76
N SER A 263 -6.08 2.65 20.23
CA SER A 263 -5.61 2.69 21.60
C SER A 263 -5.89 4.04 22.22
N THR A 264 -6.22 4.05 23.50
CA THR A 264 -6.15 5.22 24.38
C THR A 264 -5.07 4.96 25.44
N ALA A 265 -4.89 5.86 26.39
CA ALA A 265 -4.01 5.62 27.53
C ALA A 265 -4.39 4.38 28.37
N ASN A 266 -5.65 3.92 28.31
CA ASN A 266 -6.18 2.90 29.22
C ASN A 266 -6.53 1.56 28.54
N GLU A 267 -6.79 1.57 27.25
CA GLU A 267 -7.27 0.39 26.53
C GLU A 267 -6.82 0.39 25.07
N SER A 268 -6.69 -0.80 24.50
CA SER A 268 -6.29 -1.01 23.12
C SER A 268 -7.17 -2.09 22.51
N HIS A 269 -7.78 -1.78 21.37
CA HIS A 269 -8.74 -2.66 20.72
C HIS A 269 -8.36 -2.89 19.25
N PRO A 270 -8.36 -4.14 18.79
CA PRO A 270 -8.22 -4.41 17.36
C PRO A 270 -9.44 -3.86 16.62
N MET A 271 -9.19 -3.24 15.49
CA MET A 271 -10.20 -2.69 14.61
C MET A 271 -10.58 -3.70 13.53
N THR A 272 -11.84 -3.66 13.15
CA THR A 272 -12.41 -4.45 12.07
C THR A 272 -12.80 -3.51 10.94
N TYR A 273 -12.32 -3.78 9.72
CA TYR A 273 -12.70 -3.02 8.53
C TYR A 273 -13.99 -3.58 7.93
N SER A 274 -14.99 -2.72 7.74
CA SER A 274 -16.21 -3.07 7.03
C SER A 274 -16.79 -1.84 6.34
N CYS A 275 -17.28 -1.99 5.10
CA CYS A 275 -17.96 -0.93 4.34
C CYS A 275 -17.20 0.41 4.24
N GLY A 276 -15.87 0.40 4.11
CA GLY A 276 -15.08 1.63 3.98
C GLY A 276 -14.70 2.29 5.31
N GLN A 277 -15.03 1.67 6.46
CA GLN A 277 -14.72 2.19 7.79
C GLN A 277 -14.08 1.13 8.67
N TRP A 278 -13.12 1.55 9.47
CA TRP A 278 -12.53 0.77 10.56
C TRP A 278 -13.36 0.98 11.82
N THR A 279 -13.69 -0.10 12.53
CA THR A 279 -14.56 -0.04 13.71
C THR A 279 -14.00 -0.88 14.85
N CYS A 280 -14.10 -0.39 16.07
CA CYS A 280 -13.84 -1.15 17.29
C CYS A 280 -14.75 -0.62 18.42
N PRO A 281 -14.71 -1.19 19.64
CA PRO A 281 -15.52 -0.70 20.76
C PRO A 281 -15.29 0.77 21.12
N LEU A 282 -14.12 1.32 20.79
CA LEU A 282 -13.80 2.72 21.02
C LEU A 282 -14.44 3.66 20.01
N GLY A 283 -14.85 3.20 18.82
CA GLY A 283 -15.49 4.04 17.81
C GLY A 283 -15.23 3.59 16.37
N SER A 284 -15.62 4.44 15.43
CA SER A 284 -15.42 4.23 13.99
C SER A 284 -14.45 5.27 13.43
N ILE A 285 -13.52 4.83 12.58
CA ILE A 285 -12.60 5.70 11.86
C ILE A 285 -12.62 5.47 10.36
N SER A 286 -12.37 6.56 9.63
CA SER A 286 -11.86 6.49 8.26
C SER A 286 -10.54 7.25 8.20
N ILE A 287 -9.56 6.67 7.51
CA ILE A 287 -8.23 7.24 7.37
C ILE A 287 -8.06 7.65 5.91
N THR A 288 -7.63 8.89 5.73
CA THR A 288 -7.19 9.43 4.45
C THR A 288 -5.77 9.94 4.61
N LYS A 289 -5.11 10.31 3.51
CA LYS A 289 -3.69 10.69 3.47
C LYS A 289 -3.24 11.59 4.63
N ASN A 290 -4.05 12.60 4.98
CA ASN A 290 -3.68 13.63 5.96
C ASN A 290 -4.68 13.74 7.12
N ARG A 291 -5.73 12.92 7.14
CA ARG A 291 -6.85 13.10 8.07
C ARG A 291 -7.38 11.78 8.57
N VAL A 292 -7.69 11.73 9.86
CA VAL A 292 -8.50 10.68 10.46
C VAL A 292 -9.86 11.27 10.78
N THR A 293 -10.92 10.68 10.27
CA THR A 293 -12.28 11.00 10.72
C THR A 293 -12.68 9.96 11.75
N PHE A 294 -12.82 10.37 13.01
CA PHE A 294 -13.30 9.54 14.11
C PHE A 294 -14.70 10.01 14.51
N GLU A 295 -15.68 9.10 14.44
CA GLU A 295 -17.10 9.38 14.75
C GLU A 295 -17.67 10.61 14.00
N GLY A 296 -17.27 10.77 12.74
CA GLY A 296 -17.72 11.89 11.90
C GLY A 296 -16.99 13.21 12.12
N ILE A 297 -16.04 13.28 13.06
CA ILE A 297 -15.19 14.45 13.28
C ILE A 297 -13.81 14.20 12.67
N THR A 298 -13.36 15.12 11.84
CA THR A 298 -12.10 15.00 11.11
C THR A 298 -10.95 15.71 11.83
N TYR A 299 -9.89 14.95 12.09
CA TYR A 299 -8.66 15.38 12.73
C TYR A 299 -7.50 15.39 11.73
N PRO A 300 -6.63 16.41 11.74
CA PRO A 300 -5.37 16.35 11.04
C PRO A 300 -4.47 15.28 11.69
N ILE A 301 -3.80 14.49 10.86
CA ILE A 301 -2.83 13.48 11.34
C ILE A 301 -1.59 14.22 11.84
N GLN A 302 -1.27 14.08 13.14
CA GLN A 302 -0.15 14.78 13.75
C GLN A 302 1.23 14.16 13.41
N SER A 303 1.24 12.90 12.98
CA SER A 303 2.44 12.17 12.53
C SER A 303 2.02 11.04 11.61
N LEU A 304 2.54 11.02 10.38
CA LEU A 304 2.52 9.84 9.52
C LEU A 304 3.82 9.07 9.80
N ASN A 305 3.80 8.19 10.79
CA ASN A 305 4.60 6.98 10.64
C ASN A 305 3.69 5.98 9.92
N PRO A 306 4.17 5.18 8.95
CA PRO A 306 3.32 4.26 8.18
C PRO A 306 2.48 3.32 9.05
N PHE A 307 2.90 3.15 10.30
CA PHE A 307 2.40 2.19 11.27
C PHE A 307 1.64 2.81 12.44
N TRP A 308 1.51 4.15 12.56
CA TRP A 308 0.66 4.74 13.59
C TRP A 308 0.25 6.21 13.38
N VAL A 309 -0.97 6.56 13.82
CA VAL A 309 -1.58 7.89 13.78
C VAL A 309 -2.07 8.29 15.18
N ARG A 310 -1.75 9.51 15.64
CA ARG A 310 -2.35 10.09 16.85
C ARG A 310 -3.32 11.22 16.54
N PHE A 311 -4.41 11.28 17.29
CA PHE A 311 -5.37 12.39 17.29
C PHE A 311 -6.01 12.55 18.67
N CYS A 312 -6.55 13.73 18.97
CA CYS A 312 -7.26 13.99 20.22
C CYS A 312 -8.74 14.23 19.95
N HIS A 313 -9.61 13.41 20.53
CA HIS A 313 -11.06 13.53 20.45
C HIS A 313 -11.62 13.73 21.87
N ASN A 314 -12.35 14.83 22.09
CA ASN A 314 -12.96 15.19 23.38
C ASN A 314 -12.00 15.18 24.59
N GLY A 315 -10.72 15.54 24.39
CA GLY A 315 -9.71 15.56 25.45
C GLY A 315 -9.05 14.20 25.73
N THR A 316 -9.44 13.16 25.01
CA THR A 316 -8.77 11.85 25.02
C THR A 316 -7.83 11.74 23.83
N GLU A 317 -6.57 11.37 24.09
CA GLU A 317 -5.64 11.01 23.04
C GLU A 317 -5.91 9.58 22.56
N TYR A 318 -6.00 9.45 21.24
CA TYR A 318 -6.13 8.20 20.54
C TYR A 318 -4.89 7.95 19.71
N GLU A 319 -4.46 6.70 19.67
CA GLU A 319 -3.39 6.20 18.85
C GLU A 319 -3.92 5.03 18.02
N VAL A 320 -3.89 5.18 16.70
CA VAL A 320 -4.16 4.13 15.74
C VAL A 320 -2.82 3.50 15.39
N THR A 321 -2.62 2.20 15.55
CA THR A 321 -1.38 1.52 15.13
C THR A 321 -1.69 0.33 14.23
N GLU A 322 -0.77 -0.06 13.35
CA GLU A 322 -0.76 -1.39 12.70
C GLU A 322 -0.16 -2.46 13.64
#